data_AF-A0A6S7GFT5-F1
#
_entry.id   AF-A0A6S7GFT5-F1
#
_cell.length_a   1.000
_cell.length_b   1.000
_cell.length_c   1.000
_cell.angle_alpha   90.00
_cell.angle_beta   90.00
_cell.angle_gamma   90.00
#
_symmetry.space_group_name_H-M   'P 1'
#
loop_
_entity.id
_entity.type
_entity.pdbx_description
1 polymer ?
#
loop_
_entity_poly.entity_id
_entity_poly.type
_entity_poly.pdbx_seq_one_letter_code
_entity_poly.pdbx_strand_id
1 'polypeptide(L)'
;MVLNPNTVESTSQTTPDLTINTPRKKKLRHSIKRKNNKIYRMKMQLKPKKIKKSESTLKDELAQLPENVANFIREQIKLHSKKSHGRRYSPELKTMALSLYHASGKAYRILSKIFVLPNKASFKRYISKLPTVAGISEGILKAIQQKVQPMNEMEKICSLCIDEISLKNHLYYSVPDDIITGLEDFGNGVRSNKIATSALVLLIRSISGNWKQPIGYALVNGSCPTDFLDGLIREAIEKLDAIGLRVLVVMSDMGSNFYSLALHLGITPEKPWFTHKNKIYFLMFDPPHLIKCIRNNLMKYTFKFGKLVASWKDIEAFYNKDKSLQIRSAHKLTNKHIHPNNFNKMKVKYATQVLSNTVAASLCTYISLGVLPQTAMGTAHLILKFDSFFDSVNSSKLYSPKQIKKPITETSNHANFFKDMIDFIKSLQVFQGNTDVTAALVRPGRQPQTLVLGETDYREKEVSSSIVQQNAVAYFAGYLLKKCFTVHKCSLCKDATMSETADSANLLYCYYKNYNESTQSQGLILSSQHFLDFVLHLEDVFVQQFSAYNRSKLVGANLLKSLQSVSITFHSCPEFPMDYMLKLFLRMRIYYTIKFENRRLATPTKKGRKSRKYIKVSHL
;
A
#
# COMPACT_ATOMS: atom_id res chain seq x y z
N MET A 1 -22.01 -0.99 -60.19
CA MET A 1 -22.38 0.20 -60.98
C MET A 1 -22.51 1.40 -60.05
N VAL A 2 -21.46 2.22 -59.90
CA VAL A 2 -21.58 3.64 -59.52
C VAL A 2 -20.33 4.34 -60.07
N LEU A 3 -20.54 5.30 -60.95
CA LEU A 3 -19.53 6.19 -61.54
C LEU A 3 -19.32 7.43 -60.65
N ASN A 4 -18.08 7.92 -60.69
CA ASN A 4 -17.57 9.11 -60.02
C ASN A 4 -18.10 10.41 -60.69
N PRO A 5 -18.63 11.40 -59.93
CA PRO A 5 -18.79 12.74 -60.45
C PRO A 5 -18.02 13.76 -59.60
N ASN A 6 -17.19 14.56 -60.27
CA ASN A 6 -17.09 16.02 -60.13
C ASN A 6 -15.65 16.54 -60.33
N THR A 7 -15.18 16.40 -61.56
CA THR A 7 -14.45 17.48 -62.23
C THR A 7 -15.47 18.34 -62.97
N VAL A 8 -15.84 19.48 -62.39
CA VAL A 8 -16.42 20.60 -63.15
C VAL A 8 -15.68 21.86 -62.71
N GLU A 9 -14.80 22.34 -63.58
CA GLU A 9 -14.23 23.67 -63.53
C GLU A 9 -15.36 24.70 -63.68
N SER A 10 -15.63 25.49 -62.65
CA SER A 10 -16.40 26.73 -62.79
C SER A 10 -15.43 27.90 -62.92
N THR A 11 -15.25 28.36 -64.15
CA THR A 11 -14.59 29.62 -64.50
C THR A 11 -15.29 30.81 -63.82
N SER A 12 -14.66 31.40 -62.79
CA SER A 12 -15.03 32.73 -62.33
C SER A 12 -14.06 33.77 -62.89
N GLN A 13 -14.51 34.57 -63.85
CA GLN A 13 -13.74 35.65 -64.50
C GLN A 13 -13.50 36.88 -63.59
N THR A 14 -13.30 36.71 -62.28
CA THR A 14 -13.02 37.84 -61.39
C THR A 14 -12.03 37.43 -60.31
N THR A 15 -10.89 38.12 -60.24
CA THR A 15 -9.86 37.86 -59.24
C THR A 15 -10.42 38.07 -57.81
N PRO A 16 -9.91 37.33 -56.80
CA PRO A 16 -10.41 37.41 -55.42
C PRO A 16 -10.46 38.83 -54.86
N ASP A 17 -9.54 39.70 -55.28
CA ASP A 17 -9.46 41.11 -54.88
C ASP A 17 -10.65 41.96 -55.34
N LEU A 18 -11.22 41.68 -56.51
CA LEU A 18 -12.39 42.40 -57.04
C LEU A 18 -13.69 42.03 -56.31
N THR A 19 -13.71 40.93 -55.55
CA THR A 19 -14.89 40.49 -54.77
C THR A 19 -14.87 40.92 -53.31
N ILE A 20 -13.79 41.53 -52.80
CA ILE A 20 -13.65 41.93 -51.39
C ILE A 20 -14.51 43.16 -51.04
N ASN A 21 -14.74 44.04 -52.02
CA ASN A 21 -15.32 45.37 -51.82
C ASN A 21 -16.72 45.57 -52.42
N THR A 22 -17.48 44.49 -52.66
CA THR A 22 -18.85 44.63 -53.14
C THR A 22 -19.72 45.40 -52.14
N PRO A 23 -20.68 46.24 -52.60
CA PRO A 23 -21.54 47.04 -51.72
C PRO A 23 -22.25 46.20 -50.64
N ARG A 24 -22.66 44.98 -51.01
CA ARG A 24 -23.29 44.01 -50.10
C ARG A 24 -22.34 43.55 -48.99
N LYS A 25 -21.09 43.21 -49.31
CA LYS A 25 -20.06 42.80 -48.32
C LYS A 25 -19.63 43.98 -47.44
N LYS A 26 -19.52 45.20 -47.98
CA LYS A 26 -19.26 46.42 -47.19
C LYS A 26 -20.38 46.74 -46.20
N LYS A 27 -21.66 46.61 -46.60
CA LYS A 27 -22.82 46.71 -45.68
C LYS A 27 -22.78 45.65 -44.59
N LEU A 28 -22.45 44.40 -44.95
CA LEU A 28 -22.34 43.31 -43.98
C LEU A 28 -21.24 43.57 -42.93
N ARG A 29 -20.05 44.02 -43.38
CA ARG A 29 -18.94 44.39 -42.47
C ARG A 29 -19.31 45.53 -41.53
N HIS A 30 -20.02 46.55 -42.01
CA HIS A 30 -20.54 47.63 -41.15
C HIS A 30 -21.58 47.14 -40.14
N SER A 31 -22.47 46.24 -40.55
CA SER A 31 -23.46 45.63 -39.66
C SER A 31 -22.79 44.77 -38.56
N ILE A 32 -21.79 43.96 -38.93
CA ILE A 32 -20.99 43.16 -37.99
C ILE A 32 -20.24 44.08 -37.02
N LYS A 33 -19.60 45.16 -37.50
CA LYS A 33 -18.90 46.13 -36.65
C LYS A 33 -19.85 46.83 -35.66
N ARG A 34 -21.05 47.22 -36.10
CA ARG A 34 -22.09 47.78 -35.22
C ARG A 34 -22.58 46.78 -34.17
N LYS A 35 -22.87 45.54 -34.56
CA LYS A 35 -23.29 44.48 -33.62
C LYS A 35 -22.18 44.16 -32.60
N ASN A 36 -20.92 44.08 -33.04
CA ASN A 36 -19.77 43.87 -32.16
C ASN A 36 -19.57 45.01 -31.16
N ASN A 37 -19.74 46.27 -31.60
CA ASN A 37 -19.69 47.42 -30.69
C ASN A 37 -20.85 47.42 -29.70
N LYS A 38 -22.06 46.99 -30.11
CA LYS A 38 -23.20 46.83 -29.20
C LYS A 38 -22.95 45.73 -28.15
N ILE A 39 -22.41 44.59 -28.58
CA ILE A 39 -21.99 43.49 -27.68
C ILE A 39 -20.91 43.97 -26.70
N TYR A 40 -19.92 44.74 -27.18
CA TYR A 40 -18.88 45.29 -26.32
C TYR A 40 -19.45 46.25 -25.27
N ARG A 41 -20.37 47.14 -25.65
CA ARG A 41 -21.06 48.04 -24.72
C ARG A 41 -21.93 47.28 -23.71
N MET A 42 -22.69 46.27 -24.14
CA MET A 42 -23.46 45.42 -23.23
C MET A 42 -22.54 44.64 -22.27
N LYS A 43 -21.40 44.12 -22.73
CA LYS A 43 -20.39 43.49 -21.86
C LYS A 43 -19.77 44.46 -20.86
N MET A 44 -19.60 45.74 -21.22
CA MET A 44 -19.12 46.77 -20.30
C MET A 44 -20.18 47.14 -19.27
N GLN A 45 -21.47 47.17 -19.63
CA GLN A 45 -22.58 47.40 -18.71
C GLN A 45 -22.85 46.20 -17.79
N LEU A 46 -22.54 44.98 -18.24
CA LEU A 46 -22.60 43.74 -17.46
C LEU A 46 -21.35 43.50 -16.59
N LYS A 47 -20.35 44.39 -16.61
CA LYS A 47 -19.26 44.30 -15.62
C LYS A 47 -19.87 44.51 -14.24
N PRO A 48 -19.68 43.56 -13.29
CA PRO A 48 -20.22 43.74 -11.94
C PRO A 48 -19.67 45.05 -11.38
N LYS A 49 -20.56 45.95 -10.93
CA LYS A 49 -20.18 47.11 -10.11
C LYS A 49 -19.29 46.55 -9.00
N LYS A 50 -18.05 47.03 -8.87
CA LYS A 50 -17.20 46.70 -7.72
C LYS A 50 -17.99 47.12 -6.49
N ILE A 51 -18.55 46.15 -5.77
CA ILE A 51 -19.17 46.38 -4.47
C ILE A 51 -18.02 46.80 -3.56
N LYS A 52 -17.83 48.11 -3.37
CA LYS A 52 -17.09 48.68 -2.24
C LYS A 52 -17.96 48.48 -0.99
N LYS A 53 -18.25 47.22 -0.60
CA LYS A 53 -18.67 46.96 0.78
C LYS A 53 -17.39 47.10 1.58
N SER A 54 -17.42 48.04 2.52
CA SER A 54 -16.29 48.44 3.34
C SER A 54 -15.61 47.22 3.96
N GLU A 55 -14.28 47.18 3.82
CA GLU A 55 -13.42 46.17 4.43
C GLU A 55 -13.58 46.10 5.96
N SER A 56 -14.16 47.12 6.59
CA SER A 56 -14.49 47.17 8.02
C SER A 56 -15.64 46.24 8.41
N THR A 57 -16.78 46.27 7.69
CA THR A 57 -17.98 45.50 8.06
C THR A 57 -17.77 43.98 7.97
N LEU A 58 -16.95 43.54 7.01
CA LEU A 58 -16.56 42.13 6.86
C LEU A 58 -15.64 41.67 8.00
N LYS A 59 -14.82 42.55 8.57
CA LYS A 59 -13.96 42.19 9.71
C LYS A 59 -14.78 41.95 10.97
N ASP A 60 -15.78 42.79 11.21
CA ASP A 60 -16.65 42.71 12.39
C ASP A 60 -17.54 41.46 12.35
N GLU A 61 -18.09 41.10 11.17
CA GLU A 61 -18.87 39.87 10.98
C GLU A 61 -17.99 38.61 11.09
N LEU A 62 -16.75 38.63 10.58
CA LEU A 62 -15.83 37.51 10.68
C LEU A 62 -15.30 37.30 12.11
N ALA A 63 -15.29 38.34 12.96
CA ALA A 63 -14.88 38.25 14.35
C ALA A 63 -15.89 37.50 15.23
N GLN A 64 -17.16 37.39 14.80
CA GLN A 64 -18.20 36.63 15.48
C GLN A 64 -18.14 35.12 15.17
N LEU A 65 -17.35 34.71 14.18
CA LEU A 65 -17.22 33.31 13.78
C LEU A 65 -16.06 32.63 14.52
N PRO A 66 -16.13 31.30 14.71
CA PRO A 66 -14.96 30.54 15.12
C PRO A 66 -13.76 30.82 14.20
N GLU A 67 -12.58 31.01 14.79
CA GLU A 67 -11.40 31.51 14.07
C GLU A 67 -10.99 30.62 12.89
N ASN A 68 -11.21 29.31 12.97
CA ASN A 68 -11.00 28.38 11.87
C ASN A 68 -11.95 28.63 10.69
N VAL A 69 -13.23 28.91 10.95
CA VAL A 69 -14.25 29.23 9.93
C VAL A 69 -13.95 30.60 9.33
N ALA A 70 -13.63 31.58 10.18
CA ALA A 70 -13.26 32.92 9.73
C ALA A 70 -12.02 32.88 8.82
N ASN A 71 -10.97 32.14 9.21
CA ASN A 71 -9.77 31.94 8.39
C ASN A 71 -10.08 31.26 7.06
N PHE A 72 -10.91 30.21 7.07
CA PHE A 72 -11.33 29.55 5.84
C PHE A 72 -12.03 30.53 4.90
N ILE A 73 -13.00 31.31 5.38
CA ILE A 73 -13.74 32.28 4.57
C ILE A 73 -12.81 33.37 4.01
N ARG A 74 -11.94 33.95 4.85
CA ARG A 74 -10.93 34.95 4.42
C ARG A 74 -10.08 34.40 3.27
N GLU A 75 -9.62 33.16 3.39
CA GLU A 75 -8.81 32.53 2.35
C GLU A 75 -9.62 32.21 1.09
N GLN A 76 -10.88 31.77 1.21
CA GLN A 76 -11.77 31.56 0.07
C GLN A 76 -11.99 32.86 -0.73
N ILE A 77 -12.24 33.98 -0.06
CA ILE A 77 -12.41 35.29 -0.70
C ILE A 77 -11.14 35.68 -1.46
N LYS A 78 -9.97 35.57 -0.80
CA LYS A 78 -8.66 35.85 -1.42
C LYS A 78 -8.43 34.99 -2.66
N LEU A 79 -8.69 33.69 -2.58
CA LEU A 79 -8.44 32.73 -3.67
C LEU A 79 -9.46 32.82 -4.81
N HIS A 80 -10.69 33.21 -4.52
CA HIS A 80 -11.74 33.39 -5.52
C HIS A 80 -11.38 34.52 -6.50
N SER A 81 -10.75 35.58 -6.00
CA SER A 81 -10.26 36.70 -6.83
C SER A 81 -9.14 36.31 -7.81
N LYS A 82 -8.50 35.14 -7.65
CA LYS A 82 -7.36 34.68 -8.44
C LYS A 82 -7.77 33.65 -9.49
N LYS A 83 -7.13 33.71 -10.66
CA LYS A 83 -7.22 32.68 -11.70
C LYS A 83 -6.74 31.32 -11.17
N SER A 84 -7.28 30.22 -11.71
CA SER A 84 -7.00 28.84 -11.26
C SER A 84 -5.50 28.54 -11.04
N HIS A 85 -4.65 28.87 -12.00
CA HIS A 85 -3.19 28.63 -11.95
C HIS A 85 -2.43 29.58 -10.99
N GLY A 86 -3.04 30.71 -10.62
CA GLY A 86 -2.48 31.71 -9.71
C GLY A 86 -2.86 31.49 -8.24
N ARG A 87 -3.69 30.49 -7.93
CA ARG A 87 -4.10 30.17 -6.56
C ARG A 87 -2.93 29.58 -5.79
N ARG A 88 -2.69 30.10 -4.58
CA ARG A 88 -1.65 29.64 -3.65
C ARG A 88 -2.31 29.39 -2.30
N TYR A 89 -2.42 28.12 -1.94
CA TYR A 89 -3.11 27.68 -0.73
C TYR A 89 -2.15 27.70 0.47
N SER A 90 -2.64 28.17 1.60
CA SER A 90 -1.96 28.12 2.90
C SER A 90 -1.69 26.68 3.35
N PRO A 91 -0.70 26.44 4.22
CA PRO A 91 -0.50 25.13 4.87
C PRO A 91 -1.73 24.65 5.63
N GLU A 92 -2.46 25.56 6.29
CA GLU A 92 -3.64 25.28 7.11
C GLU A 92 -4.79 24.79 6.22
N LEU A 93 -5.07 25.49 5.12
CA LEU A 93 -6.08 25.08 4.15
C LEU A 93 -5.70 23.78 3.46
N LYS A 94 -4.41 23.57 3.13
CA LYS A 94 -3.94 22.29 2.57
C LYS A 94 -4.16 21.14 3.55
N THR A 95 -3.88 21.34 4.83
CA THR A 95 -4.05 20.34 5.88
C THR A 95 -5.51 20.01 6.10
N MET A 96 -6.37 21.03 6.24
CA MET A 96 -7.82 20.87 6.36
C MET A 96 -8.42 20.16 5.14
N ALA A 97 -8.06 20.60 3.93
CA ALA A 97 -8.51 20.00 2.68
C ALA A 97 -8.01 18.56 2.53
N LEU A 98 -6.79 18.26 2.98
CA LEU A 98 -6.24 16.92 2.98
C LEU A 98 -7.00 16.03 3.96
N SER A 99 -7.25 16.47 5.20
CA SER A 99 -8.06 15.73 6.17
C SER A 99 -9.46 15.42 5.63
N LEU A 100 -10.11 16.38 4.96
CA LEU A 100 -11.40 16.18 4.30
C LEU A 100 -11.31 15.16 3.16
N TYR A 101 -10.26 15.22 2.33
CA TYR A 101 -10.03 14.28 1.25
C TYR A 101 -9.79 12.85 1.77
N HIS A 102 -9.03 12.70 2.87
CA HIS A 102 -8.78 11.42 3.53
C HIS A 102 -10.05 10.86 4.19
N ALA A 103 -10.88 11.71 4.80
CA ALA A 103 -12.16 11.30 5.35
C ALA A 103 -13.14 10.84 4.26
N SER A 104 -13.27 11.59 3.16
CA SER A 104 -14.10 11.21 2.02
C SER A 104 -13.72 11.95 0.73
N GLY A 105 -13.03 11.26 -0.17
CA GLY A 105 -12.72 11.79 -1.51
C GLY A 105 -13.97 12.11 -2.34
N LYS A 106 -15.11 11.45 -2.08
CA LYS A 106 -16.40 11.75 -2.73
C LYS A 106 -16.96 13.09 -2.25
N ALA A 107 -17.02 13.30 -0.93
CA ALA A 107 -17.48 14.56 -0.34
C ALA A 107 -16.56 15.70 -0.75
N TYR A 108 -15.24 15.48 -0.70
CA TYR A 108 -14.25 16.43 -1.18
C TYR A 108 -14.50 16.87 -2.61
N ARG A 109 -14.80 15.94 -3.52
CA ARG A 109 -15.08 16.26 -4.93
C ARG A 109 -16.33 17.13 -5.09
N ILE A 110 -17.37 16.91 -4.28
CA ILE A 110 -18.57 17.76 -4.29
C ILE A 110 -18.21 19.15 -3.76
N LEU A 111 -17.55 19.22 -2.61
CA LEU A 111 -17.15 20.48 -1.99
C LEU A 111 -16.17 21.27 -2.85
N SER A 112 -15.29 20.62 -3.61
CA SER A 112 -14.36 21.29 -4.54
C SER A 112 -15.04 21.94 -5.76
N LYS A 113 -16.33 21.65 -6.01
CA LYS A 113 -17.13 22.38 -7.00
C LYS A 113 -17.70 23.67 -6.44
N ILE A 114 -17.85 23.75 -5.11
CA ILE A 114 -18.45 24.88 -4.39
C ILE A 114 -17.34 25.82 -3.90
N PHE A 115 -16.31 25.25 -3.26
CA PHE A 115 -15.19 25.96 -2.67
C PHE A 115 -13.92 25.86 -3.51
N VAL A 116 -13.07 26.87 -3.38
CA VAL A 116 -11.74 26.92 -3.98
C VAL A 116 -10.77 26.07 -3.15
N LEU A 117 -10.70 24.78 -3.48
CA LEU A 117 -9.89 23.79 -2.76
C LEU A 117 -8.72 23.25 -3.61
N PRO A 118 -7.63 22.76 -2.99
CA PRO A 118 -6.52 22.13 -3.68
C PRO A 118 -6.94 20.95 -4.59
N ASN A 119 -6.26 20.77 -5.72
CA ASN A 119 -6.47 19.55 -6.52
C ASN A 119 -5.60 18.39 -6.00
N LYS A 120 -5.86 17.18 -6.51
CA LYS A 120 -5.10 15.97 -6.13
C LYS A 120 -3.59 16.10 -6.38
N ALA A 121 -3.16 16.82 -7.42
CA ALA A 121 -1.74 17.04 -7.69
C ALA A 121 -1.09 17.96 -6.64
N SER A 122 -1.83 18.94 -6.12
CA SER A 122 -1.39 19.77 -4.99
C SER A 122 -1.22 18.94 -3.72
N PHE A 123 -2.11 18.00 -3.44
CA PHE A 123 -1.93 17.06 -2.31
C PHE A 123 -0.70 16.19 -2.49
N LYS A 124 -0.50 15.59 -3.67
CA LYS A 124 0.70 14.78 -3.94
C LYS A 124 1.98 15.56 -3.68
N ARG A 125 2.07 16.82 -4.14
CA ARG A 125 3.22 17.70 -3.90
C ARG A 125 3.37 18.14 -2.44
N TYR A 126 2.28 18.21 -1.70
CA TYR A 126 2.30 18.57 -0.29
C TYR A 126 2.80 17.41 0.56
N ILE A 127 2.29 16.20 0.28
CA ILE A 127 2.66 14.95 0.97
C ILE A 127 4.06 14.48 0.58
N SER A 128 4.52 14.72 -0.65
CA SER A 128 5.86 14.31 -1.10
C SER A 128 7.02 14.92 -0.31
N LYS A 129 6.74 15.87 0.58
CA LYS A 129 7.72 16.42 1.53
C LYS A 129 7.95 15.51 2.75
N LEU A 130 7.07 14.53 2.98
CA LEU A 130 7.18 13.59 4.08
C LEU A 130 8.07 12.41 3.66
N PRO A 131 9.16 12.12 4.37
CA PRO A 131 10.00 10.98 4.07
C PRO A 131 9.27 9.67 4.42
N THR A 132 9.08 8.81 3.41
CA THR A 132 8.46 7.48 3.54
C THR A 132 9.50 6.40 3.27
N VAL A 133 10.49 6.32 4.13
CA VAL A 133 11.56 5.32 4.05
C VAL A 133 11.25 4.20 5.04
N ALA A 134 11.61 2.97 4.68
CA ALA A 134 11.57 1.86 5.62
C ALA A 134 12.49 2.15 6.83
N GLY A 135 12.20 1.50 7.96
CA GLY A 135 12.84 1.73 9.25
C GLY A 135 11.99 2.60 10.17
N ILE A 136 12.60 2.98 11.29
CA ILE A 136 11.98 3.90 12.26
C ILE A 136 12.16 5.33 11.75
N SER A 137 11.05 6.06 11.64
CA SER A 137 11.07 7.41 11.06
C SER A 137 11.45 8.46 12.09
N GLU A 138 12.64 9.03 11.95
CA GLU A 138 13.12 10.15 12.76
C GLU A 138 12.19 11.37 12.70
N GLY A 139 11.57 11.62 11.53
CA GLY A 139 10.61 12.71 11.37
C GLY A 139 9.37 12.51 12.24
N ILE A 140 8.87 11.27 12.34
CA ILE A 140 7.75 10.91 13.20
C ILE A 140 8.17 11.00 14.68
N LEU A 141 9.35 10.50 15.04
CA LEU A 141 9.84 10.57 16.42
C LEU A 141 9.98 12.01 16.92
N LYS A 142 10.52 12.92 16.10
CA LYS A 142 10.59 14.36 16.42
C LYS A 142 9.20 14.97 16.62
N ALA A 143 8.23 14.61 15.79
CA ALA A 143 6.85 15.07 15.93
C ALA A 143 6.18 14.51 17.20
N ILE A 144 6.48 13.27 17.58
CA ILE A 144 6.01 12.68 18.84
C ILE A 144 6.66 13.40 20.02
N GLN A 145 7.98 13.65 19.99
CA GLN A 145 8.71 14.33 21.06
C GLN A 145 8.08 15.67 21.44
N GLN A 146 7.63 16.47 20.46
CA GLN A 146 6.91 17.72 20.71
C GLN A 146 5.59 17.52 21.47
N LYS A 147 4.91 16.39 21.26
CA LYS A 147 3.69 16.03 21.97
C LYS A 147 3.95 15.41 23.33
N VAL A 148 5.11 14.78 23.55
CA VAL A 148 5.48 14.15 24.83
C VAL A 148 5.76 15.19 25.92
N GLN A 149 6.32 16.35 25.55
CA GLN A 149 6.65 17.42 26.50
C GLN A 149 5.48 17.83 27.42
N PRO A 150 4.27 18.10 26.91
CA PRO A 150 3.11 18.43 27.76
C PRO A 150 2.38 17.22 28.37
N MET A 151 2.78 15.97 28.08
CA MET A 151 2.10 14.79 28.61
C MET A 151 2.41 14.61 30.10
N ASN A 152 1.42 14.08 30.83
CA ASN A 152 1.67 13.59 32.19
C ASN A 152 2.43 12.26 32.17
N GLU A 153 3.03 11.86 33.30
CA GLU A 153 3.86 10.65 33.37
C GLU A 153 3.09 9.36 33.02
N MET A 154 1.80 9.28 33.34
CA MET A 154 0.97 8.11 33.03
C MET A 154 0.67 7.98 31.53
N GLU A 155 0.49 9.08 30.83
CA GLU A 155 0.27 9.12 29.38
C GLU A 155 1.51 8.71 28.59
N LYS A 156 2.70 8.93 29.15
CA LYS A 156 4.00 8.55 28.56
C LYS A 156 4.24 7.04 28.59
N ILE A 157 3.52 6.31 29.43
CA ILE A 157 3.60 4.85 29.50
C ILE A 157 2.91 4.24 28.28
N CYS A 158 3.65 3.44 27.51
CA CYS A 158 3.15 2.87 26.26
C CYS A 158 3.51 1.39 26.07
N SER A 159 2.76 0.75 25.17
CA SER A 159 3.03 -0.56 24.60
C SER A 159 3.61 -0.40 23.19
N LEU A 160 4.59 -1.23 22.85
CA LEU A 160 5.10 -1.38 21.49
C LEU A 160 4.40 -2.58 20.82
N CYS A 161 3.48 -2.32 19.90
CA CYS A 161 2.78 -3.34 19.13
C CYS A 161 3.49 -3.58 17.79
N ILE A 162 3.69 -4.85 17.46
CA ILE A 162 4.35 -5.26 16.22
C ILE A 162 3.48 -6.31 15.53
N ASP A 163 3.17 -6.07 14.27
CA ASP A 163 2.37 -6.99 13.46
C ASP A 163 2.87 -7.01 12.01
N GLU A 164 2.59 -8.10 11.32
CA GLU A 164 3.00 -8.34 9.94
C GLU A 164 1.80 -8.28 8.98
N ILE A 165 1.90 -7.39 7.99
CA ILE A 165 0.86 -7.14 7.00
C ILE A 165 1.28 -7.74 5.67
N SER A 166 0.50 -8.68 5.13
CA SER A 166 0.74 -9.21 3.79
C SER A 166 0.59 -8.13 2.71
N LEU A 167 1.60 -8.02 1.84
CA LEU A 167 1.65 -7.10 0.71
C LEU A 167 1.34 -7.80 -0.60
N LYS A 168 0.97 -7.00 -1.60
CA LYS A 168 0.96 -7.48 -2.98
C LYS A 168 2.40 -7.42 -3.50
N ASN A 169 2.91 -8.55 -3.94
CA ASN A 169 4.18 -8.61 -4.66
C ASN A 169 4.07 -7.72 -5.90
N HIS A 170 4.74 -6.58 -5.87
CA HIS A 170 4.70 -5.60 -6.94
C HIS A 170 5.89 -4.65 -6.83
N LEU A 171 6.58 -4.43 -7.94
CA LEU A 171 7.72 -3.53 -8.03
C LEU A 171 7.32 -2.23 -8.72
N TYR A 172 7.85 -1.10 -8.25
CA TYR A 172 7.74 0.19 -8.96
C TYR A 172 9.05 0.95 -8.88
N TYR A 173 9.40 1.69 -9.93
CA TYR A 173 10.55 2.58 -9.92
C TYR A 173 10.10 4.00 -9.54
N SER A 174 10.61 4.50 -8.42
CA SER A 174 10.42 5.88 -7.99
C SER A 174 11.44 6.75 -8.71
N VAL A 175 10.98 7.53 -9.69
CA VAL A 175 11.84 8.49 -10.40
C VAL A 175 12.37 9.61 -9.48
N PRO A 176 11.56 10.19 -8.55
CA PRO A 176 12.05 11.23 -7.65
C PRO A 176 13.14 10.76 -6.69
N ASP A 177 13.02 9.53 -6.17
CA ASP A 177 13.96 8.97 -5.19
C ASP A 177 15.08 8.15 -5.85
N ASP A 178 14.94 7.86 -7.14
CA ASP A 178 15.82 6.99 -7.93
C ASP A 178 16.05 5.61 -7.27
N ILE A 179 14.94 4.95 -6.91
CA ILE A 179 14.93 3.63 -6.27
C ILE A 179 13.86 2.70 -6.86
N ILE A 180 14.11 1.40 -6.85
CA ILE A 180 13.09 0.37 -7.11
C ILE A 180 12.43 -0.02 -5.79
N THR A 181 11.17 0.34 -5.59
CA THR A 181 10.39 -0.04 -4.40
C THR A 181 9.63 -1.35 -4.60
N GLY A 182 9.34 -2.05 -3.51
CA GLY A 182 8.73 -3.38 -3.49
C GLY A 182 9.75 -4.52 -3.28
N LEU A 183 11.00 -4.16 -3.06
CA LEU A 183 12.05 -5.05 -2.57
C LEU A 183 12.08 -5.08 -1.05
N GLU A 184 12.65 -6.15 -0.49
CA GLU A 184 12.95 -6.26 0.93
C GLU A 184 13.90 -5.12 1.35
N ASP A 185 13.49 -4.43 2.41
CA ASP A 185 14.09 -3.19 2.88
C ASP A 185 13.88 -3.10 4.40
N PHE A 186 14.98 -3.25 5.12
CA PHE A 186 14.99 -3.27 6.58
C PHE A 186 15.12 -1.86 7.19
N GLY A 187 15.29 -0.82 6.37
CA GLY A 187 15.40 0.56 6.85
C GLY A 187 16.74 0.97 7.46
N ASN A 188 17.70 0.04 7.54
CA ASN A 188 19.08 0.30 7.96
C ASN A 188 20.00 0.65 6.78
N GLY A 189 19.43 0.98 5.62
CA GLY A 189 20.18 1.24 4.38
C GLY A 189 20.58 -0.02 3.60
N VAL A 190 20.40 -1.22 4.17
CA VAL A 190 20.64 -2.49 3.48
C VAL A 190 19.34 -2.99 2.84
N ARG A 191 19.39 -3.20 1.52
CA ARG A 191 18.26 -3.67 0.72
C ARG A 191 18.67 -4.95 0.01
N SER A 192 17.77 -5.92 -0.04
CA SER A 192 18.02 -7.15 -0.80
C SER A 192 17.31 -7.10 -2.14
N ASN A 193 17.70 -7.98 -3.05
CA ASN A 193 17.01 -8.18 -4.32
C ASN A 193 15.75 -9.07 -4.16
N LYS A 194 15.41 -9.51 -2.95
CA LYS A 194 14.19 -10.30 -2.72
C LYS A 194 12.96 -9.41 -2.77
N ILE A 195 11.88 -9.95 -3.29
CA ILE A 195 10.62 -9.19 -3.45
C ILE A 195 9.88 -9.17 -2.11
N ALA A 196 9.51 -8.00 -1.60
CA ALA A 196 8.78 -7.90 -0.35
C ALA A 196 7.40 -8.58 -0.46
N THR A 197 7.10 -9.47 0.47
CA THR A 197 5.81 -10.16 0.57
C THR A 197 4.96 -9.63 1.72
N SER A 198 5.59 -8.95 2.66
CA SER A 198 4.96 -8.45 3.88
C SER A 198 5.65 -7.17 4.37
N ALA A 199 4.91 -6.39 5.15
CA ALA A 199 5.41 -5.25 5.90
C ALA A 199 5.29 -5.55 7.40
N LEU A 200 6.41 -5.54 8.11
CA LEU A 200 6.44 -5.52 9.56
C LEU A 200 6.22 -4.08 10.02
N VAL A 201 5.21 -3.81 10.84
CA VAL A 201 4.85 -2.45 11.27
C VAL A 201 5.04 -2.31 12.77
N LEU A 202 5.67 -1.22 13.20
CA LEU A 202 5.83 -0.83 14.59
C LEU A 202 4.83 0.26 14.94
N LEU A 203 3.95 -0.04 15.89
CA LEU A 203 2.91 0.86 16.39
C LEU A 203 3.09 1.05 17.88
N ILE A 204 3.22 2.29 18.34
CA ILE A 204 3.15 2.60 19.77
C ILE A 204 1.73 2.98 20.15
N ARG A 205 1.31 2.59 21.36
CA ARG A 205 0.02 2.93 21.93
C ARG A 205 0.16 3.22 23.42
N SER A 206 -0.41 4.32 23.89
CA SER A 206 -0.44 4.60 25.32
C SER A 206 -1.32 3.61 26.07
N ILE A 207 -0.88 3.24 27.28
CA ILE A 207 -1.65 2.36 28.16
C ILE A 207 -2.73 3.15 28.88
N SER A 208 -2.39 4.34 29.39
CA SER A 208 -3.31 5.21 30.13
C SER A 208 -4.00 6.24 29.23
N GLY A 209 -3.29 6.78 28.24
CA GLY A 209 -3.79 7.80 27.32
C GLY A 209 -4.53 7.22 26.10
N ASN A 210 -5.31 8.07 25.44
CA ASN A 210 -6.01 7.71 24.19
C ASN A 210 -5.23 8.17 22.95
N TRP A 211 -4.02 7.64 22.77
CA TRP A 211 -3.23 7.92 21.57
C TRP A 211 -2.47 6.68 21.09
N LYS A 212 -2.24 6.65 19.77
CA LYS A 212 -1.47 5.62 19.08
C LYS A 212 -0.80 6.21 17.85
N GLN A 213 0.39 5.72 17.50
CA GLN A 213 1.16 6.27 16.38
C GLN A 213 2.04 5.18 15.76
N PRO A 214 1.96 4.91 14.45
CA PRO A 214 2.97 4.10 13.77
C PRO A 214 4.29 4.87 13.75
N ILE A 215 5.38 4.22 14.13
CA ILE A 215 6.72 4.83 14.21
C ILE A 215 7.65 4.37 13.09
N GLY A 216 7.34 3.23 12.46
CA GLY A 216 8.19 2.68 11.41
C GLY A 216 7.62 1.40 10.82
N TYR A 217 8.24 0.97 9.72
CA TYR A 217 7.94 -0.31 9.09
C TYR A 217 9.18 -0.89 8.40
N ALA A 218 9.26 -2.21 8.29
CA ALA A 218 10.24 -2.90 7.46
C ALA A 218 9.53 -3.72 6.39
N LEU A 219 10.10 -3.79 5.19
CA LEU A 219 9.62 -4.63 4.10
C LEU A 219 10.39 -5.94 4.12
N VAL A 220 9.70 -7.08 4.25
CA VAL A 220 10.33 -8.40 4.43
C VAL A 220 9.88 -9.38 3.35
N ASN A 221 10.78 -10.27 2.93
CA ASN A 221 10.44 -11.43 2.13
C ASN A 221 10.24 -12.65 3.04
N GLY A 222 9.01 -13.17 3.07
CA GLY A 222 8.64 -14.27 3.93
C GLY A 222 8.60 -13.86 5.41
N SER A 223 9.17 -14.71 6.27
CA SER A 223 9.21 -14.48 7.71
C SER A 223 10.40 -13.58 8.05
N CYS A 224 10.16 -12.55 8.85
CA CYS A 224 11.22 -11.68 9.35
C CYS A 224 12.28 -12.51 10.14
N PRO A 225 13.59 -12.36 9.86
CA PRO A 225 14.64 -13.02 10.63
C PRO A 225 14.62 -12.60 12.09
N THR A 226 14.83 -13.57 13.00
CA THR A 226 14.75 -13.35 14.45
C THR A 226 15.76 -12.30 14.95
N ASP A 227 17.02 -12.39 14.51
CA ASP A 227 18.08 -11.47 14.96
C ASP A 227 17.79 -10.02 14.56
N PHE A 228 17.25 -9.83 13.35
CA PHE A 228 16.83 -8.51 12.88
C PHE A 228 15.64 -7.99 13.69
N LEU A 229 14.67 -8.84 13.97
CA LEU A 229 13.49 -8.47 14.76
C LEU A 229 13.87 -8.05 16.19
N ASP A 230 14.78 -8.77 16.85
CA ASP A 230 15.31 -8.37 18.17
C ASP A 230 16.03 -7.02 18.10
N GLY A 231 16.94 -6.86 17.14
CA GLY A 231 17.66 -5.59 16.92
C GLY A 231 16.71 -4.41 16.71
N LEU A 232 15.68 -4.58 15.88
CA LEU A 232 14.68 -3.55 15.60
C LEU A 232 13.84 -3.19 16.84
N ILE A 233 13.47 -4.17 17.67
CA ILE A 233 12.73 -3.94 18.91
C ILE A 233 13.58 -3.14 19.89
N ARG A 234 14.85 -3.53 20.07
CA ARG A 234 15.78 -2.83 20.97
C ARG A 234 16.05 -1.41 20.49
N GLU A 235 16.28 -1.22 19.18
CA GLU A 235 16.43 0.11 18.59
C GLU A 235 15.19 0.98 18.83
N ALA A 236 13.99 0.44 18.62
CA ALA A 236 12.74 1.15 18.87
C ALA A 236 12.60 1.56 20.33
N ILE A 237 12.86 0.65 21.28
CA ILE A 237 12.83 0.93 22.71
C ILE A 237 13.78 2.08 23.05
N GLU A 238 15.02 2.03 22.56
CA GLU A 238 16.02 3.06 22.83
C GLU A 238 15.62 4.43 22.29
N LYS A 239 15.10 4.49 21.06
CA LYS A 239 14.62 5.74 20.47
C LYS A 239 13.40 6.30 21.19
N LEU A 240 12.52 5.45 21.69
CA LEU A 240 11.34 5.84 22.46
C LEU A 240 11.72 6.36 23.85
N ASP A 241 12.64 5.68 24.54
CA ASP A 241 13.20 6.12 25.81
C ASP A 241 13.86 7.51 25.67
N ALA A 242 14.62 7.73 24.59
CA ALA A 242 15.29 9.01 24.32
C ALA A 242 14.33 10.20 24.13
N ILE A 243 13.10 9.96 23.68
CA ILE A 243 12.07 11.02 23.53
C ILE A 243 11.16 11.16 24.76
N GLY A 244 11.44 10.43 25.84
CA GLY A 244 10.69 10.50 27.10
C GLY A 244 9.46 9.60 27.17
N LEU A 245 9.32 8.61 26.28
CA LEU A 245 8.28 7.59 26.38
C LEU A 245 8.81 6.35 27.11
N ARG A 246 7.96 5.72 27.92
CA ARG A 246 8.32 4.52 28.68
C ARG A 246 7.60 3.30 28.12
N VAL A 247 8.32 2.43 27.41
CA VAL A 247 7.80 1.16 26.93
C VAL A 247 7.75 0.15 28.09
N LEU A 248 6.58 -0.43 28.38
CA LEU A 248 6.45 -1.49 29.39
C LEU A 248 6.30 -2.89 28.79
N VAL A 249 5.60 -2.98 27.67
CA VAL A 249 5.22 -4.25 27.06
C VAL A 249 5.39 -4.19 25.55
N VAL A 250 5.97 -5.25 25.00
CA VAL A 250 6.00 -5.54 23.57
C VAL A 250 4.88 -6.53 23.27
N MET A 251 4.02 -6.18 22.31
CA MET A 251 2.89 -7.00 21.90
C MET A 251 3.03 -7.48 20.46
N SER A 252 2.80 -8.78 20.23
CA SER A 252 2.79 -9.36 18.89
C SER A 252 1.67 -10.38 18.71
N ASP A 253 1.50 -10.89 17.50
CA ASP A 253 0.75 -12.12 17.29
C ASP A 253 1.64 -13.36 17.58
N MET A 254 1.11 -14.56 17.31
CA MET A 254 1.84 -15.83 17.46
C MET A 254 2.37 -16.35 16.12
N GLY A 255 2.83 -15.45 15.23
CA GLY A 255 3.58 -15.82 14.04
C GLY A 255 4.84 -16.62 14.40
N SER A 256 5.33 -17.42 13.46
CA SER A 256 6.52 -18.27 13.69
C SER A 256 7.76 -17.44 14.02
N ASN A 257 7.95 -16.29 13.38
CA ASN A 257 8.97 -15.30 13.72
C ASN A 257 8.88 -14.82 15.16
N PHE A 258 7.70 -14.38 15.60
CA PHE A 258 7.52 -13.86 16.97
C PHE A 258 7.67 -14.95 18.03
N TYR A 259 7.25 -16.18 17.72
CA TYR A 259 7.50 -17.32 18.61
C TYR A 259 9.00 -17.65 18.68
N SER A 260 9.70 -17.67 17.53
CA SER A 260 11.16 -17.83 17.51
C SER A 260 11.89 -16.71 18.25
N LEU A 261 11.40 -15.47 18.18
CA LEU A 261 11.90 -14.34 18.98
C LEU A 261 11.72 -14.59 20.48
N ALA A 262 10.55 -15.04 20.91
CA ALA A 262 10.31 -15.35 22.32
C ALA A 262 11.31 -16.39 22.84
N LEU A 263 11.58 -17.45 22.05
CA LEU A 263 12.61 -18.45 22.38
C LEU A 263 14.01 -17.85 22.42
N HIS A 264 14.37 -17.04 21.42
CA HIS A 264 15.68 -16.35 21.35
C HIS A 264 15.91 -15.44 22.56
N LEU A 265 14.88 -14.76 23.04
CA LEU A 265 14.91 -13.89 24.21
C LEU A 265 14.88 -14.66 25.56
N GLY A 266 14.75 -16.00 25.53
CA GLY A 266 14.65 -16.83 26.72
C GLY A 266 13.36 -16.62 27.50
N ILE A 267 12.26 -16.30 26.82
CA ILE A 267 10.94 -16.09 27.42
C ILE A 267 10.33 -17.43 27.81
N THR A 268 9.92 -17.55 29.06
CA THR A 268 9.19 -18.72 29.59
C THR A 268 7.93 -18.27 30.33
N PRO A 269 6.99 -19.18 30.66
CA PRO A 269 5.84 -18.83 31.50
C PRO A 269 6.23 -18.23 32.86
N GLU A 270 7.36 -18.65 33.43
CA GLU A 270 7.91 -18.16 34.70
C GLU A 270 8.67 -16.84 34.53
N LYS A 271 9.21 -16.60 33.32
CA LYS A 271 9.95 -15.39 32.94
C LYS A 271 9.36 -14.78 31.66
N PRO A 272 8.15 -14.19 31.70
CA PRO A 272 7.48 -13.56 30.55
C PRO A 272 8.07 -12.20 30.16
N TRP A 273 9.36 -11.98 30.40
CA TRP A 273 10.04 -10.71 30.16
C TRP A 273 11.50 -10.91 29.75
N PHE A 274 12.03 -9.92 29.04
CA PHE A 274 13.44 -9.82 28.72
C PHE A 274 14.04 -8.53 29.30
N THR A 275 15.36 -8.48 29.39
CA THR A 275 16.09 -7.33 29.92
C THR A 275 16.80 -6.59 28.79
N HIS A 276 16.76 -5.26 28.84
CA HIS A 276 17.54 -4.38 27.96
C HIS A 276 17.96 -3.11 28.73
N LYS A 277 19.26 -2.77 28.72
CA LYS A 277 19.85 -1.66 29.51
C LYS A 277 19.37 -1.63 30.97
N ASN A 278 19.42 -2.78 31.66
CA ASN A 278 18.97 -2.99 33.04
C ASN A 278 17.49 -2.67 33.33
N LYS A 279 16.65 -2.55 32.29
CA LYS A 279 15.18 -2.44 32.42
C LYS A 279 14.51 -3.72 31.94
N ILE A 280 13.37 -4.03 32.55
CA ILE A 280 12.54 -5.18 32.22
C ILE A 280 11.45 -4.77 31.23
N TYR A 281 11.25 -5.59 30.20
CA TYR A 281 10.19 -5.43 29.20
C TYR A 281 9.40 -6.72 29.08
N PHE A 282 8.08 -6.64 29.27
CA PHE A 282 7.20 -7.80 29.13
C PHE A 282 6.94 -8.11 27.66
N LEU A 283 6.87 -9.40 27.31
CA LEU A 283 6.41 -9.84 26.00
C LEU A 283 5.02 -10.46 26.13
N MET A 284 4.05 -9.98 25.36
CA MET A 284 2.67 -10.46 25.41
C MET A 284 2.13 -10.78 24.02
N PHE A 285 1.44 -11.91 23.89
CA PHE A 285 0.72 -12.25 22.66
C PHE A 285 -0.72 -11.72 22.69
N ASP A 286 -1.23 -11.31 21.53
CA ASP A 286 -2.56 -10.72 21.39
C ASP A 286 -3.69 -11.70 21.82
N PRO A 287 -4.47 -11.40 22.88
CA PRO A 287 -5.53 -12.30 23.35
C PRO A 287 -6.63 -12.65 22.32
N PRO A 288 -7.12 -11.70 21.48
CA PRO A 288 -7.97 -12.02 20.34
C PRO A 288 -7.38 -13.07 19.38
N HIS A 289 -6.05 -13.13 19.21
CA HIS A 289 -5.41 -14.20 18.46
C HIS A 289 -5.43 -15.53 19.23
N LEU A 290 -5.14 -15.52 20.52
CA LEU A 290 -5.17 -16.72 21.38
C LEU A 290 -6.54 -17.41 21.39
N ILE A 291 -7.63 -16.66 21.56
CA ILE A 291 -8.99 -17.26 21.57
C ILE A 291 -9.37 -17.87 20.21
N LYS A 292 -8.90 -17.30 19.09
CA LYS A 292 -9.04 -17.91 17.76
C LYS A 292 -8.28 -19.23 17.67
N CYS A 293 -7.05 -19.28 18.21
CA CYS A 293 -6.22 -20.48 18.23
C CYS A 293 -6.86 -21.59 19.07
N ILE A 294 -7.35 -21.26 20.27
CA ILE A 294 -8.08 -22.20 21.14
C ILE A 294 -9.26 -22.82 20.39
N ARG A 295 -10.13 -21.99 19.78
CA ARG A 295 -11.25 -22.48 18.97
C ARG A 295 -10.77 -23.37 17.81
N ASN A 296 -9.76 -22.93 17.06
CA ASN A 296 -9.25 -23.68 15.91
C ASN A 296 -8.59 -25.02 16.31
N ASN A 297 -8.01 -25.10 17.50
CA ASN A 297 -7.46 -26.32 18.06
C ASN A 297 -8.58 -27.24 18.54
N LEU A 298 -9.60 -26.72 19.22
CA LEU A 298 -10.77 -27.51 19.63
C LEU A 298 -11.50 -28.13 18.44
N MET A 299 -11.57 -27.42 17.31
CA MET A 299 -12.11 -27.95 16.05
C MET A 299 -11.34 -29.17 15.49
N LYS A 300 -10.07 -29.35 15.87
CA LYS A 300 -9.17 -30.37 15.31
C LYS A 300 -8.84 -31.48 16.30
N TYR A 301 -8.80 -31.13 17.57
CA TYR A 301 -8.28 -31.95 18.66
C TYR A 301 -9.29 -31.99 19.80
N THR A 302 -9.15 -33.02 20.61
CA THR A 302 -9.90 -33.18 21.86
C THR A 302 -9.03 -32.72 23.02
N PHE A 303 -9.60 -31.99 23.96
CA PHE A 303 -8.91 -31.53 25.16
C PHE A 303 -9.33 -32.42 26.34
N LYS A 304 -8.37 -32.89 27.12
CA LYS A 304 -8.62 -33.63 28.38
C LYS A 304 -8.04 -32.84 29.55
N PHE A 305 -8.78 -32.80 30.65
CA PHE A 305 -8.34 -32.18 31.91
C PHE A 305 -9.04 -32.87 33.08
N GLY A 306 -8.26 -33.41 34.01
CA GLY A 306 -8.79 -34.31 35.05
C GLY A 306 -9.55 -35.49 34.43
N LYS A 307 -10.82 -35.68 34.84
CA LYS A 307 -11.71 -36.71 34.28
C LYS A 307 -12.59 -36.22 33.12
N LEU A 308 -12.45 -34.94 32.75
CA LEU A 308 -13.31 -34.30 31.77
C LEU A 308 -12.68 -34.29 30.38
N VAL A 309 -13.54 -34.40 29.37
CA VAL A 309 -13.18 -34.39 27.96
C VAL A 309 -13.98 -33.30 27.27
N ALA A 310 -13.30 -32.48 26.47
CA ALA A 310 -13.91 -31.42 25.68
C ALA A 310 -13.66 -31.65 24.19
N SER A 311 -14.73 -31.69 23.41
CA SER A 311 -14.69 -31.97 21.97
C SER A 311 -15.57 -31.01 21.18
N TRP A 312 -15.13 -30.68 19.97
CA TRP A 312 -15.96 -29.92 19.03
C TRP A 312 -17.27 -30.64 18.66
N LYS A 313 -17.27 -31.99 18.71
CA LYS A 313 -18.45 -32.80 18.42
C LYS A 313 -19.62 -32.46 19.35
N ASP A 314 -19.36 -32.14 20.61
CA ASP A 314 -20.41 -31.75 21.57
C ASP A 314 -21.07 -30.42 21.17
N ILE A 315 -20.27 -29.48 20.67
CA ILE A 315 -20.75 -28.18 20.17
C ILE A 315 -21.57 -28.38 18.89
N GLU A 316 -21.14 -29.26 18.00
CA GLU A 316 -21.89 -29.62 16.78
C GLU A 316 -23.23 -30.29 17.13
N ALA A 317 -23.22 -31.25 18.05
CA ALA A 317 -24.41 -31.95 18.52
C ALA A 317 -25.42 -30.97 19.14
N PHE A 318 -24.95 -30.09 20.03
CA PHE A 318 -25.75 -29.02 20.61
C PHE A 318 -26.36 -28.12 19.53
N TYR A 319 -25.53 -27.59 18.62
CA TYR A 319 -26.00 -26.69 17.57
C TYR A 319 -27.04 -27.36 16.66
N ASN A 320 -26.88 -28.64 16.35
CA ASN A 320 -27.83 -29.38 15.51
C ASN A 320 -29.21 -29.54 16.14
N LYS A 321 -29.29 -29.61 17.47
CA LYS A 321 -30.56 -29.65 18.22
C LYS A 321 -31.16 -28.26 18.41
N ASP A 322 -30.34 -27.27 18.79
CA ASP A 322 -30.79 -25.89 19.01
C ASP A 322 -31.24 -25.22 17.69
N LYS A 323 -30.58 -25.50 16.56
CA LYS A 323 -30.91 -24.84 15.27
C LYS A 323 -32.31 -25.15 14.74
N SER A 324 -32.93 -26.27 15.15
CA SER A 324 -34.28 -26.66 14.72
C SER A 324 -35.39 -26.01 15.55
N LEU A 325 -35.05 -25.38 16.67
CA LEU A 325 -36.02 -24.69 17.52
C LEU A 325 -36.35 -23.32 16.96
N GLN A 326 -37.61 -22.90 17.13
CA GLN A 326 -38.04 -21.53 16.80
C GLN A 326 -37.39 -20.51 17.75
N ILE A 327 -37.38 -20.80 19.05
CA ILE A 327 -36.71 -20.00 20.07
C ILE A 327 -35.43 -20.71 20.48
N ARG A 328 -34.30 -20.12 20.12
CA ARG A 328 -32.97 -20.71 20.27
C ARG A 328 -32.24 -20.16 21.48
N SER A 329 -31.65 -21.03 22.30
CA SER A 329 -30.85 -20.61 23.45
C SER A 329 -29.55 -19.95 23.00
N ALA A 330 -28.94 -20.44 21.91
CA ALA A 330 -27.75 -19.89 21.30
C ALA A 330 -28.02 -19.20 19.95
N HIS A 331 -28.97 -18.26 19.93
CA HIS A 331 -29.43 -17.55 18.71
C HIS A 331 -28.33 -16.91 17.83
N LYS A 332 -27.18 -16.53 18.42
CA LYS A 332 -26.04 -15.95 17.67
C LYS A 332 -25.27 -17.00 16.86
N LEU A 333 -25.35 -18.28 17.24
CA LEU A 333 -24.69 -19.35 16.52
C LEU A 333 -25.38 -19.62 15.19
N THR A 334 -24.56 -19.75 14.16
CA THR A 334 -24.96 -20.03 12.78
C THR A 334 -24.02 -21.05 12.18
N ASN A 335 -24.35 -21.59 11.00
CA ASN A 335 -23.53 -22.58 10.33
C ASN A 335 -22.08 -22.10 10.07
N LYS A 336 -21.88 -20.78 9.92
CA LYS A 336 -20.55 -20.17 9.73
C LYS A 336 -19.66 -20.23 10.97
N HIS A 337 -20.23 -20.43 12.15
CA HIS A 337 -19.51 -20.62 13.41
C HIS A 337 -19.01 -22.05 13.56
N ILE A 338 -19.88 -23.01 13.22
CA ILE A 338 -19.66 -24.44 13.40
C ILE A 338 -18.82 -25.04 12.27
N HIS A 339 -19.14 -24.67 11.04
CA HIS A 339 -18.40 -25.07 9.83
C HIS A 339 -17.78 -23.84 9.12
N PRO A 340 -16.80 -23.16 9.75
CA PRO A 340 -16.16 -21.98 9.20
C PRO A 340 -15.23 -22.32 8.03
N ASN A 341 -15.39 -21.61 6.91
CA ASN A 341 -14.35 -21.56 5.87
C ASN A 341 -13.09 -20.84 6.38
N ASN A 342 -12.01 -20.84 5.59
CA ASN A 342 -10.73 -20.24 5.98
C ASN A 342 -10.83 -18.74 6.35
N PHE A 343 -11.72 -17.98 5.72
CA PHE A 343 -11.92 -16.57 6.07
C PHE A 343 -12.68 -16.40 7.38
N ASN A 344 -13.68 -17.24 7.62
CA ASN A 344 -14.45 -17.27 8.87
C ASN A 344 -13.54 -17.69 10.04
N LYS A 345 -12.58 -18.60 9.83
CA LYS A 345 -11.59 -18.98 10.86
C LYS A 345 -10.73 -17.80 11.35
N MET A 346 -10.53 -16.77 10.54
CA MET A 346 -9.79 -15.58 10.95
C MET A 346 -10.62 -14.57 11.76
N LYS A 347 -11.96 -14.68 11.78
CA LYS A 347 -12.82 -13.71 12.47
C LYS A 347 -12.92 -14.04 13.95
N VAL A 348 -12.35 -13.16 14.80
CA VAL A 348 -12.41 -13.27 16.28
C VAL A 348 -13.86 -13.38 16.77
N LYS A 349 -14.78 -12.60 16.18
CA LYS A 349 -16.22 -12.62 16.50
C LYS A 349 -16.80 -14.04 16.56
N TYR A 350 -16.46 -14.90 15.60
CA TYR A 350 -17.01 -16.26 15.58
C TYR A 350 -16.40 -17.14 16.66
N ALA A 351 -15.11 -16.96 16.97
CA ALA A 351 -14.46 -17.70 18.05
C ALA A 351 -15.05 -17.31 19.41
N THR A 352 -15.20 -16.01 19.68
CA THR A 352 -15.74 -15.52 20.95
C THR A 352 -17.22 -15.81 21.14
N GLN A 353 -18.00 -15.89 20.05
CA GLN A 353 -19.42 -16.28 20.14
C GLN A 353 -19.61 -17.78 20.40
N VAL A 354 -18.75 -18.64 19.83
CA VAL A 354 -18.75 -20.08 20.13
C VAL A 354 -18.26 -20.34 21.54
N LEU A 355 -17.14 -19.73 21.92
CA LEU A 355 -16.54 -19.86 23.24
C LEU A 355 -17.15 -18.81 24.18
N SER A 356 -18.47 -18.84 24.37
CA SER A 356 -19.18 -17.86 25.20
C SER A 356 -19.92 -18.49 26.38
N ASN A 357 -20.12 -17.71 27.44
CA ASN A 357 -20.94 -18.13 28.59
C ASN A 357 -22.35 -18.60 28.18
N THR A 358 -22.97 -17.96 27.18
CA THR A 358 -24.30 -18.38 26.68
C THR A 358 -24.28 -19.80 26.11
N VAL A 359 -23.22 -20.17 25.38
CA VAL A 359 -23.08 -21.52 24.82
C VAL A 359 -22.75 -22.53 25.91
N ALA A 360 -21.89 -22.19 26.86
CA ALA A 360 -21.64 -23.05 28.03
C ALA A 360 -22.92 -23.31 28.83
N ALA A 361 -23.68 -22.26 29.18
CA ALA A 361 -24.95 -22.39 29.88
C ALA A 361 -25.95 -23.25 29.11
N SER A 362 -26.06 -23.04 27.78
CA SER A 362 -26.94 -23.85 26.94
C SER A 362 -26.53 -25.33 26.91
N LEU A 363 -25.24 -25.62 26.82
CA LEU A 363 -24.72 -26.99 26.90
C LEU A 363 -25.11 -27.63 28.24
N CYS A 364 -24.88 -26.93 29.36
CA CYS A 364 -25.29 -27.40 30.69
C CYS A 364 -26.79 -27.72 30.74
N THR A 365 -27.64 -26.81 30.24
CA THR A 365 -29.10 -27.03 30.21
C THR A 365 -29.47 -28.29 29.42
N TYR A 366 -28.90 -28.49 28.24
CA TYR A 366 -29.20 -29.65 27.40
C TYR A 366 -28.69 -30.96 28.01
N ILE A 367 -27.58 -30.91 28.75
CA ILE A 367 -27.05 -32.06 29.52
C ILE A 367 -27.99 -32.38 30.69
N SER A 368 -28.39 -31.38 31.47
CA SER A 368 -29.30 -31.55 32.62
C SER A 368 -30.67 -32.08 32.20
N LEU A 369 -31.15 -31.73 31.00
CA LEU A 369 -32.40 -32.23 30.43
C LEU A 369 -32.25 -33.61 29.74
N GLY A 370 -31.07 -34.23 29.77
CA GLY A 370 -30.81 -35.53 29.15
C GLY A 370 -30.79 -35.53 27.61
N VAL A 371 -30.77 -34.35 26.98
CA VAL A 371 -30.72 -34.21 25.50
C VAL A 371 -29.30 -34.45 24.98
N LEU A 372 -28.28 -34.11 25.77
CA LEU A 372 -26.88 -34.35 25.49
C LEU A 372 -26.26 -35.25 26.57
N PRO A 373 -25.23 -36.05 26.23
CA PRO A 373 -24.59 -36.94 27.19
C PRO A 373 -23.81 -36.15 28.26
N GLN A 374 -23.68 -36.73 29.46
CA GLN A 374 -22.89 -36.17 30.56
C GLN A 374 -21.41 -35.94 30.20
N THR A 375 -20.88 -36.68 29.22
CA THR A 375 -19.52 -36.47 28.70
C THR A 375 -19.30 -35.07 28.14
N ALA A 376 -20.34 -34.41 27.63
CA ALA A 376 -20.27 -33.05 27.08
C ALA A 376 -20.06 -31.96 28.16
N MET A 377 -20.17 -32.32 29.44
CA MET A 377 -19.96 -31.41 30.58
C MET A 377 -18.54 -30.82 30.53
N GLY A 378 -17.54 -31.60 30.12
CA GLY A 378 -16.17 -31.12 29.92
C GLY A 378 -16.08 -29.99 28.89
N THR A 379 -16.80 -30.10 27.77
CA THR A 379 -16.87 -29.03 26.77
C THR A 379 -17.47 -27.74 27.34
N ALA A 380 -18.55 -27.83 28.12
CA ALA A 380 -19.17 -26.66 28.74
C ALA A 380 -18.22 -25.96 29.74
N HIS A 381 -17.52 -26.74 30.59
CA HIS A 381 -16.54 -26.19 31.53
C HIS A 381 -15.36 -25.51 30.81
N LEU A 382 -14.82 -26.13 29.76
CA LEU A 382 -13.73 -25.57 28.98
C LEU A 382 -14.14 -24.24 28.33
N ILE A 383 -15.33 -24.19 27.73
CA ILE A 383 -15.87 -22.96 27.13
C ILE A 383 -16.00 -21.85 28.18
N LEU A 384 -16.55 -22.16 29.35
CA LEU A 384 -16.74 -21.18 30.41
C LEU A 384 -15.42 -20.62 30.96
N LYS A 385 -14.41 -21.48 31.15
CA LYS A 385 -13.06 -21.08 31.58
C LYS A 385 -12.42 -20.12 30.57
N PHE A 386 -12.46 -20.45 29.27
CA PHE A 386 -11.87 -19.58 28.24
C PHE A 386 -12.70 -18.32 27.94
N ASP A 387 -14.03 -18.33 28.08
CA ASP A 387 -14.87 -17.13 28.03
C ASP A 387 -14.49 -16.16 29.16
N SER A 388 -14.38 -16.68 30.39
CA SER A 388 -13.99 -15.89 31.57
C SER A 388 -12.58 -15.34 31.43
N PHE A 389 -11.64 -16.14 30.92
CA PHE A 389 -10.26 -15.71 30.71
C PHE A 389 -10.14 -14.66 29.61
N PHE A 390 -10.86 -14.83 28.50
CA PHE A 390 -10.87 -13.82 27.45
C PHE A 390 -11.51 -12.50 27.91
N ASP A 391 -12.59 -12.57 28.70
CA ASP A 391 -13.22 -11.37 29.27
C ASP A 391 -12.29 -10.61 30.23
N SER A 392 -11.39 -11.30 30.94
CA SER A 392 -10.47 -10.65 31.89
C SER A 392 -9.30 -9.92 31.27
N VAL A 393 -8.87 -10.36 30.09
CA VAL A 393 -7.80 -9.71 29.30
C VAL A 393 -8.34 -8.80 28.20
N ASN A 394 -9.66 -8.57 28.17
CA ASN A 394 -10.33 -7.74 27.15
C ASN A 394 -11.38 -6.79 27.78
N SER A 395 -11.08 -6.29 28.99
CA SER A 395 -11.89 -5.26 29.64
C SER A 395 -11.82 -3.93 28.90
N SER A 396 -12.96 -3.26 28.76
CA SER A 396 -13.08 -1.94 28.13
C SER A 396 -14.08 -1.02 28.82
N LYS A 397 -14.70 -1.49 29.90
CA LYS A 397 -15.75 -0.78 30.64
C LYS A 397 -15.49 -0.92 32.14
N LEU A 398 -15.67 0.17 32.88
CA LEU A 398 -15.53 0.17 34.35
C LEU A 398 -16.56 -0.75 35.03
N TYR A 399 -17.77 -0.78 34.48
CA TYR A 399 -18.88 -1.58 35.02
C TYR A 399 -19.22 -2.75 34.11
N SER A 400 -19.30 -3.93 34.73
CA SER A 400 -19.72 -5.17 34.10
C SER A 400 -20.37 -6.08 35.15
N PRO A 401 -21.45 -6.81 34.80
CA PRO A 401 -22.03 -7.83 35.67
C PRO A 401 -21.06 -8.99 35.91
N LYS A 402 -20.20 -9.30 34.93
CA LYS A 402 -19.10 -10.25 35.11
C LYS A 402 -17.96 -9.54 35.86
N GLN A 403 -17.67 -9.99 37.09
CA GLN A 403 -16.63 -9.40 37.94
C GLN A 403 -15.24 -9.40 37.27
N ILE A 404 -14.86 -10.52 36.66
CA ILE A 404 -13.56 -10.69 35.99
C ILE A 404 -13.42 -9.86 34.71
N LYS A 405 -14.49 -9.22 34.23
CA LYS A 405 -14.46 -8.35 33.03
C LYS A 405 -14.24 -6.87 33.39
N LYS A 406 -14.23 -6.54 34.68
CA LYS A 406 -13.94 -5.18 35.16
C LYS A 406 -12.42 -4.91 35.05
N PRO A 407 -11.98 -3.64 35.11
CA PRO A 407 -10.55 -3.34 35.19
C PRO A 407 -9.89 -4.01 36.40
N ILE A 408 -8.61 -4.35 36.26
CA ILE A 408 -7.83 -4.93 37.35
C ILE A 408 -7.57 -3.86 38.40
N THR A 409 -7.86 -4.19 39.66
CA THR A 409 -7.54 -3.39 40.85
C THR A 409 -6.84 -4.27 41.88
N GLU A 410 -6.16 -3.67 42.86
CA GLU A 410 -5.48 -4.40 43.95
C GLU A 410 -6.44 -5.33 44.73
N THR A 411 -7.70 -4.91 44.88
CA THR A 411 -8.75 -5.65 45.58
C THR A 411 -9.50 -6.66 44.70
N SER A 412 -9.21 -6.70 43.40
CA SER A 412 -9.96 -7.55 42.48
C SER A 412 -9.47 -9.00 42.51
N ASN A 413 -10.38 -9.96 42.31
CA ASN A 413 -10.05 -11.39 42.31
C ASN A 413 -9.26 -11.87 41.08
N HIS A 414 -8.71 -10.96 40.26
CA HIS A 414 -7.99 -11.29 39.04
C HIS A 414 -6.73 -12.12 39.31
N ALA A 415 -5.98 -11.80 40.37
CA ALA A 415 -4.75 -12.52 40.70
C ALA A 415 -5.00 -14.00 40.99
N ASN A 416 -6.01 -14.32 41.82
CA ASN A 416 -6.38 -15.70 42.12
C ASN A 416 -6.92 -16.40 40.88
N PHE A 417 -7.79 -15.73 40.12
CA PHE A 417 -8.30 -16.28 38.86
C PHE A 417 -7.18 -16.61 37.87
N PHE A 418 -6.14 -15.78 37.76
CA PHE A 418 -5.00 -16.06 36.90
C PHE A 418 -4.16 -17.23 37.39
N LYS A 419 -3.96 -17.41 38.70
CA LYS A 419 -3.32 -18.60 39.28
C LYS A 419 -4.10 -19.87 38.92
N ASP A 420 -5.42 -19.87 39.15
CA ASP A 420 -6.29 -21.00 38.80
C ASP A 420 -6.26 -21.31 37.30
N MET A 421 -6.20 -20.27 36.45
CA MET A 421 -6.11 -20.44 35.00
C MET A 421 -4.75 -21.00 34.56
N ILE A 422 -3.65 -20.63 35.23
CA ILE A 422 -2.32 -21.21 34.97
C ILE A 422 -2.34 -22.70 35.28
N ASP A 423 -2.86 -23.09 36.44
CA ASP A 423 -2.94 -24.50 36.84
C ASP A 423 -3.85 -25.30 35.91
N PHE A 424 -5.00 -24.71 35.53
CA PHE A 424 -5.89 -25.30 34.53
C PHE A 424 -5.18 -25.51 33.19
N ILE A 425 -4.48 -24.50 32.67
CA ILE A 425 -3.77 -24.61 31.39
C ILE A 425 -2.66 -25.68 31.45
N LYS A 426 -1.92 -25.75 32.57
CA LYS A 426 -0.90 -26.79 32.80
C LYS A 426 -1.50 -28.20 32.85
N SER A 427 -2.74 -28.34 33.29
CA SER A 427 -3.45 -29.62 33.32
C SER A 427 -4.03 -30.09 31.98
N LEU A 428 -4.07 -29.21 30.96
CA LEU A 428 -4.68 -29.53 29.67
C LEU A 428 -3.79 -30.45 28.84
N GLN A 429 -4.36 -31.58 28.44
CA GLN A 429 -3.77 -32.51 27.48
C GLN A 429 -4.54 -32.45 26.16
N VAL A 430 -3.83 -32.48 25.03
CA VAL A 430 -4.39 -32.35 23.68
C VAL A 430 -4.23 -33.66 22.91
N PHE A 431 -5.34 -34.21 22.44
CA PHE A 431 -5.39 -35.49 21.75
C PHE A 431 -5.82 -35.36 20.29
N GLN A 432 -5.14 -36.07 19.38
CA GLN A 432 -5.59 -36.32 18.02
C GLN A 432 -6.03 -37.77 17.89
N GLY A 433 -7.35 -38.01 17.92
CA GLY A 433 -7.85 -39.37 18.12
C GLY A 433 -7.45 -39.87 19.50
N ASN A 434 -6.73 -40.99 19.56
CA ASN A 434 -6.22 -41.56 20.82
C ASN A 434 -4.78 -41.17 21.14
N THR A 435 -4.09 -40.47 20.24
CA THR A 435 -2.69 -40.07 20.42
C THR A 435 -2.61 -38.74 21.16
N ASP A 436 -1.85 -38.71 22.26
CA ASP A 436 -1.49 -37.47 22.94
C ASP A 436 -0.47 -36.71 22.08
N VAL A 437 -0.84 -35.51 21.64
CA VAL A 437 -0.02 -34.63 20.80
C VAL A 437 0.40 -33.36 21.54
N THR A 438 0.25 -33.31 22.86
CA THR A 438 0.51 -32.11 23.68
C THR A 438 1.91 -31.54 23.44
N ALA A 439 2.94 -32.38 23.41
CA ALA A 439 4.32 -31.97 23.14
C ALA A 439 4.64 -31.74 21.65
N ALA A 440 3.94 -32.42 20.73
CA ALA A 440 4.24 -32.40 19.30
C ALA A 440 3.65 -31.18 18.55
N LEU A 441 2.81 -30.37 19.20
CA LEU A 441 2.18 -29.19 18.60
C LEU A 441 3.11 -27.97 18.48
N VAL A 442 4.35 -28.05 18.99
CA VAL A 442 5.39 -27.04 18.79
C VAL A 442 5.88 -27.09 17.34
N ARG A 443 5.39 -26.19 16.48
CA ARG A 443 5.63 -26.25 15.03
C ARG A 443 7.02 -25.74 14.66
N PRO A 444 7.80 -26.48 13.84
CA PRO A 444 8.86 -25.88 13.05
C PRO A 444 8.27 -25.03 11.89
N GLY A 445 8.91 -23.89 11.63
CA GLY A 445 8.48 -22.90 10.64
C GLY A 445 8.46 -23.46 9.21
N ARG A 446 7.50 -22.99 8.40
CA ARG A 446 7.39 -23.34 6.98
C ARG A 446 8.32 -22.44 6.17
N GLN A 447 9.21 -23.01 5.37
CA GLN A 447 10.07 -22.22 4.48
C GLN A 447 9.27 -21.67 3.28
N PRO A 448 9.27 -20.35 3.04
CA PRO A 448 8.69 -19.76 1.84
C PRO A 448 9.59 -19.99 0.63
N GLN A 449 9.00 -20.08 -0.57
CA GLN A 449 9.74 -20.04 -1.83
C GLN A 449 10.26 -18.62 -2.06
N THR A 450 11.58 -18.46 -2.09
CA THR A 450 12.26 -17.18 -2.34
C THR A 450 12.21 -16.83 -3.83
N LEU A 451 11.74 -15.62 -4.15
CA LEU A 451 11.82 -15.04 -5.50
C LEU A 451 12.73 -13.82 -5.46
N VAL A 452 13.76 -13.82 -6.31
CA VAL A 452 14.86 -12.85 -6.32
C VAL A 452 14.84 -12.04 -7.62
N LEU A 453 14.92 -10.72 -7.52
CA LEU A 453 15.03 -9.81 -8.66
C LEU A 453 16.40 -9.95 -9.32
N GLY A 454 16.40 -10.44 -10.57
CA GLY A 454 17.61 -10.54 -11.40
C GLY A 454 18.23 -11.94 -11.50
N GLU A 455 17.77 -12.94 -10.74
CA GLU A 455 18.23 -14.34 -10.88
C GLU A 455 17.52 -15.09 -12.01
N THR A 456 16.32 -14.66 -12.37
CA THR A 456 15.66 -15.22 -13.51
C THR A 456 16.31 -14.76 -14.79
N ASP A 457 16.89 -15.71 -15.53
CA ASP A 457 17.41 -15.50 -16.86
C ASP A 457 16.25 -15.17 -17.82
N TYR A 458 15.91 -13.89 -17.91
CA TYR A 458 15.05 -13.35 -18.97
C TYR A 458 15.85 -13.11 -20.26
N ARG A 459 17.15 -13.42 -20.23
CA ARG A 459 18.05 -13.37 -21.36
C ARG A 459 18.28 -14.83 -21.68
N GLU A 460 17.61 -15.39 -22.67
CA GLU A 460 18.33 -16.47 -23.36
C GLU A 460 19.65 -15.81 -23.77
N LYS A 461 20.80 -16.31 -23.30
CA LYS A 461 22.16 -15.76 -23.53
C LYS A 461 22.55 -15.66 -25.02
N GLU A 462 21.58 -15.87 -25.87
CA GLU A 462 21.47 -15.84 -27.32
C GLU A 462 20.79 -14.54 -27.81
N VAL A 463 21.00 -13.42 -27.09
CA VAL A 463 20.53 -12.07 -27.49
C VAL A 463 21.04 -11.68 -28.89
N SER A 464 22.21 -12.21 -29.26
CA SER A 464 22.84 -12.04 -30.58
C SER A 464 22.38 -13.04 -31.65
N SER A 465 21.62 -14.10 -31.33
CA SER A 465 21.14 -15.09 -32.32
C SER A 465 19.63 -15.03 -32.59
N SER A 466 18.82 -14.46 -31.69
CA SER A 466 17.36 -14.35 -31.91
C SER A 466 16.99 -13.18 -32.84
N ILE A 467 16.80 -13.50 -34.12
CA ILE A 467 16.33 -12.55 -35.15
C ILE A 467 15.08 -11.76 -34.74
N VAL A 468 14.18 -12.39 -33.98
CA VAL A 468 12.93 -11.78 -33.49
C VAL A 468 13.20 -10.69 -32.46
N GLN A 469 14.16 -10.92 -31.55
CA GLN A 469 14.52 -9.91 -30.53
C GLN A 469 15.26 -8.73 -31.17
N GLN A 470 16.16 -8.99 -32.13
CA GLN A 470 16.84 -7.92 -32.88
C GLN A 470 15.85 -7.00 -33.60
N ASN A 471 14.80 -7.56 -34.19
CA ASN A 471 13.69 -6.80 -34.78
C ASN A 471 12.95 -5.91 -33.77
N ALA A 472 12.76 -6.38 -32.54
CA ALA A 472 12.15 -5.58 -31.47
C ALA A 472 13.08 -4.45 -30.98
N VAL A 473 14.38 -4.72 -30.88
CA VAL A 473 15.40 -3.71 -30.54
C VAL A 473 15.51 -2.66 -31.65
N ALA A 474 15.47 -3.06 -32.92
CA ALA A 474 15.49 -2.12 -34.04
C ALA A 474 14.29 -1.17 -34.05
N TYR A 475 13.09 -1.69 -33.77
CA TYR A 475 11.90 -0.86 -33.58
C TYR A 475 12.05 0.12 -32.40
N PHE A 476 12.65 -0.33 -31.30
CA PHE A 476 12.93 0.53 -30.14
C PHE A 476 13.98 1.60 -30.44
N ALA A 477 15.03 1.26 -31.19
CA ALA A 477 16.06 2.19 -31.66
C ALA A 477 15.44 3.32 -32.51
N GLY A 478 14.55 2.97 -33.45
CA GLY A 478 13.82 3.97 -34.24
C GLY A 478 12.94 4.89 -33.39
N TYR A 479 12.34 4.37 -32.31
CA TYR A 479 11.60 5.19 -31.34
C TYR A 479 12.51 6.16 -30.58
N LEU A 480 13.72 5.75 -30.18
CA LEU A 480 14.70 6.63 -29.54
C LEU A 480 15.09 7.78 -30.47
N LEU A 481 15.46 7.48 -31.72
CA LEU A 481 15.78 8.49 -32.73
C LEU A 481 14.63 9.47 -32.95
N LYS A 482 13.40 8.95 -33.06
CA LYS A 482 12.20 9.79 -33.20
C LYS A 482 12.07 10.79 -32.07
N LYS A 483 12.42 10.40 -30.83
CA LYS A 483 12.41 11.31 -29.68
C LYS A 483 13.60 12.26 -29.69
N CYS A 484 14.80 11.84 -30.06
CA CYS A 484 15.95 12.72 -30.21
C CYS A 484 15.70 13.82 -31.25
N PHE A 485 15.08 13.49 -32.39
CA PHE A 485 14.79 14.46 -33.44
C PHE A 485 13.67 15.47 -33.10
N THR A 486 12.91 15.25 -32.02
CA THR A 486 12.01 16.30 -31.50
C THR A 486 12.74 17.41 -30.77
N VAL A 487 13.96 17.16 -30.29
CA VAL A 487 14.75 18.11 -29.50
C VAL A 487 16.04 18.55 -30.21
N HIS A 488 16.47 17.84 -31.26
CA HIS A 488 17.66 18.15 -32.05
C HIS A 488 17.38 17.97 -33.53
N LYS A 489 17.51 19.04 -34.33
CA LYS A 489 17.27 19.03 -35.77
C LYS A 489 18.60 19.15 -36.51
N CYS A 490 19.12 18.03 -37.02
CA CYS A 490 20.36 18.00 -37.78
C CYS A 490 20.21 17.00 -38.93
N SER A 491 20.46 17.46 -40.17
CA SER A 491 20.44 16.63 -41.37
C SER A 491 21.54 15.57 -41.33
N LEU A 492 22.77 15.95 -40.96
CA LEU A 492 23.91 15.02 -40.86
C LEU A 492 23.63 13.86 -39.88
N CYS A 493 23.02 14.15 -38.72
CA CYS A 493 22.61 13.11 -37.77
C CYS A 493 21.50 12.23 -38.34
N LYS A 494 20.57 12.81 -39.12
CA LYS A 494 19.49 12.07 -39.76
C LYS A 494 20.05 11.08 -40.78
N ASP A 495 20.98 11.53 -41.61
CA ASP A 495 21.59 10.71 -42.66
C ASP A 495 22.49 9.62 -42.06
N ALA A 496 23.21 9.92 -40.97
CA ALA A 496 24.07 8.94 -40.28
C ALA A 496 23.32 7.87 -39.47
N THR A 497 22.12 8.19 -38.97
CA THR A 497 21.37 7.32 -38.04
C THR A 497 20.15 6.65 -38.65
N MET A 498 19.71 7.06 -39.84
CA MET A 498 18.54 6.48 -40.51
C MET A 498 18.96 5.59 -41.68
N SER A 499 18.17 4.53 -41.92
CA SER A 499 18.25 3.72 -43.14
C SER A 499 17.10 4.08 -44.09
N GLU A 500 17.36 4.04 -45.39
CA GLU A 500 16.34 4.29 -46.42
C GLU A 500 15.56 3.02 -46.79
N THR A 501 16.17 1.84 -46.65
CA THR A 501 15.55 0.54 -46.99
C THR A 501 15.48 -0.41 -45.78
N ALA A 502 14.51 -1.32 -45.84
CA ALA A 502 14.28 -2.36 -44.82
C ALA A 502 14.84 -3.72 -45.25
N ASP A 503 15.93 -3.73 -46.02
CA ASP A 503 16.45 -4.93 -46.70
C ASP A 503 17.15 -5.93 -45.76
N SER A 504 17.34 -5.59 -44.48
CA SER A 504 17.93 -6.49 -43.50
C SER A 504 16.88 -7.30 -42.75
N ALA A 505 17.17 -8.59 -42.50
CA ALA A 505 16.30 -9.48 -41.73
C ALA A 505 15.95 -8.92 -40.33
N ASN A 506 16.78 -8.02 -39.80
CA ASN A 506 16.62 -7.34 -38.50
C ASN A 506 15.60 -6.18 -38.52
N LEU A 507 15.07 -5.81 -39.69
CA LEU A 507 14.10 -4.71 -39.87
C LEU A 507 12.72 -5.18 -40.35
N LEU A 508 12.52 -6.49 -40.55
CA LEU A 508 11.25 -7.09 -40.99
C LEU A 508 10.05 -6.66 -40.15
N TYR A 509 10.19 -6.56 -38.82
CA TYR A 509 9.09 -6.10 -37.96
C TYR A 509 8.71 -4.63 -38.24
N CYS A 510 9.68 -3.76 -38.50
CA CYS A 510 9.42 -2.37 -38.86
C CYS A 510 8.72 -2.28 -40.23
N TYR A 511 9.10 -3.14 -41.17
CA TYR A 511 8.44 -3.28 -42.47
C TYR A 511 6.96 -3.69 -42.32
N TYR A 512 6.68 -4.82 -41.65
CA TYR A 512 5.30 -5.31 -41.48
C TYR A 512 4.41 -4.42 -40.60
N LYS A 513 5.00 -3.57 -39.77
CA LYS A 513 4.26 -2.63 -38.91
C LYS A 513 3.91 -1.33 -39.63
N ASN A 514 4.50 -1.08 -40.80
CA ASN A 514 4.14 0.06 -41.61
C ASN A 514 2.74 -0.16 -42.21
N TYR A 515 1.83 0.81 -42.10
CA TYR A 515 0.43 0.64 -42.52
C TYR A 515 0.23 0.65 -44.05
N ASN A 516 1.29 0.93 -44.83
CA ASN A 516 1.25 0.99 -46.29
C ASN A 516 2.29 0.01 -46.89
N GLU A 517 1.92 -0.67 -47.98
CA GLU A 517 2.75 -1.63 -48.74
C GLU A 517 3.92 -0.99 -49.53
N SER A 518 4.24 0.28 -49.28
CA SER A 518 5.37 0.97 -49.90
C SER A 518 6.67 0.69 -49.14
N THR A 519 7.74 0.36 -49.86
CA THR A 519 9.11 0.17 -49.33
C THR A 519 9.68 1.40 -48.61
N GLN A 520 9.08 2.57 -48.77
CA GLN A 520 9.43 3.79 -48.04
C GLN A 520 8.61 3.95 -46.75
N SER A 521 9.32 4.09 -45.62
CA SER A 521 8.76 4.22 -44.28
C SER A 521 8.15 5.60 -44.02
N GLN A 522 6.93 5.85 -44.50
CA GLN A 522 6.19 7.08 -44.16
C GLN A 522 5.62 7.02 -42.72
N GLY A 523 6.49 7.09 -41.71
CA GLY A 523 6.10 7.39 -40.31
C GLY A 523 6.88 6.69 -39.21
N LEU A 524 7.53 5.55 -39.51
CA LEU A 524 8.46 4.84 -38.64
C LEU A 524 9.89 5.17 -39.04
N ILE A 525 10.76 5.45 -38.06
CA ILE A 525 12.17 5.68 -38.33
C ILE A 525 12.87 4.32 -38.39
N LEU A 526 13.48 4.00 -39.52
CA LEU A 526 14.39 2.88 -39.67
C LEU A 526 15.78 3.34 -39.24
N SER A 527 16.38 2.63 -38.29
CA SER A 527 17.73 2.95 -37.79
C SER A 527 18.80 2.41 -38.74
N SER A 528 19.93 3.12 -38.86
CA SER A 528 21.14 2.59 -39.51
C SER A 528 21.73 1.44 -38.69
N GLN A 529 22.50 0.56 -39.35
CA GLN A 529 23.12 -0.59 -38.67
C GLN A 529 24.06 -0.15 -37.54
N HIS A 530 24.88 0.90 -37.76
CA HIS A 530 25.77 1.44 -36.74
C HIS A 530 25.04 1.95 -35.50
N PHE A 531 23.87 2.59 -35.67
CA PHE A 531 23.05 3.02 -34.53
C PHE A 531 22.40 1.82 -33.82
N LEU A 532 21.97 0.81 -34.57
CA LEU A 532 21.43 -0.43 -34.00
C LEU A 532 22.47 -1.16 -33.14
N ASP A 533 23.70 -1.30 -33.64
CA ASP A 533 24.82 -1.93 -32.92
C ASP A 533 25.14 -1.18 -31.63
N PHE A 534 25.10 0.16 -31.68
CA PHE A 534 25.26 0.99 -30.49
C PHE A 534 24.13 0.74 -29.46
N VAL A 535 22.86 0.67 -29.88
CA VAL A 535 21.74 0.36 -28.98
C VAL A 535 21.82 -1.06 -28.41
N LEU A 536 22.31 -2.03 -29.18
CA LEU A 536 22.58 -3.40 -28.70
C LEU A 536 23.67 -3.41 -27.63
N HIS A 537 24.76 -2.66 -27.82
CA HIS A 537 25.80 -2.51 -26.80
C HIS A 537 25.23 -1.87 -25.51
N LEU A 538 24.39 -0.84 -25.62
CA LEU A 538 23.71 -0.26 -24.45
C LEU A 538 22.82 -1.29 -23.73
N GLU A 539 22.15 -2.17 -24.48
CA GLU A 539 21.35 -3.25 -23.91
C GLU A 539 22.22 -4.24 -23.14
N ASP A 540 23.34 -4.67 -23.70
CA ASP A 540 24.28 -5.58 -23.03
C ASP A 540 24.80 -5.00 -21.72
N VAL A 541 25.24 -3.72 -21.75
CA VAL A 541 25.71 -3.02 -20.55
C VAL A 541 24.59 -2.89 -19.52
N PHE A 542 23.37 -2.51 -19.92
CA PHE A 542 22.23 -2.45 -19.01
C PHE A 542 21.96 -3.81 -18.37
N VAL A 543 21.92 -4.86 -19.18
CA VAL A 543 21.63 -6.23 -18.78
C VAL A 543 22.67 -6.74 -17.77
N GLN A 544 23.97 -6.52 -18.02
CA GLN A 544 25.04 -6.92 -17.12
C GLN A 544 24.99 -6.16 -15.79
N GLN A 545 24.74 -4.85 -15.82
CA GLN A 545 24.85 -3.98 -14.65
C GLN A 545 23.57 -3.87 -13.81
N PHE A 546 22.41 -4.19 -14.38
CA PHE A 546 21.12 -4.04 -13.69
C PHE A 546 21.03 -4.86 -12.40
N SER A 547 21.55 -6.10 -12.38
CA SER A 547 21.53 -6.95 -11.18
C SER A 547 22.40 -6.37 -10.06
N ALA A 548 23.50 -5.68 -10.39
CA ALA A 548 24.38 -5.06 -9.41
C ALA A 548 23.74 -3.83 -8.74
N TYR A 549 23.02 -3.02 -9.52
CA TYR A 549 22.47 -1.74 -9.06
C TYR A 549 20.99 -1.79 -8.63
N ASN A 550 20.23 -2.84 -8.93
CA ASN A 550 18.79 -2.88 -8.66
C ASN A 550 18.38 -2.68 -7.19
N ARG A 551 19.28 -3.01 -6.25
CA ARG A 551 19.07 -2.88 -4.80
C ARG A 551 19.53 -1.53 -4.25
N SER A 552 20.45 -0.85 -4.92
CA SER A 552 21.05 0.37 -4.39
C SER A 552 20.10 1.56 -4.48
N LYS A 553 20.43 2.63 -3.75
CA LYS A 553 19.88 3.95 -4.04
C LYS A 553 20.55 4.47 -5.31
N LEU A 554 19.88 5.39 -6.00
CA LEU A 554 20.38 6.01 -7.22
C LEU A 554 20.57 5.00 -8.37
N VAL A 555 19.61 4.09 -8.55
CA VAL A 555 19.67 3.00 -9.53
C VAL A 555 19.91 3.53 -10.94
N GLY A 556 19.12 4.53 -11.32
CA GLY A 556 19.20 5.21 -12.59
C GLY A 556 20.52 5.97 -12.75
N ALA A 557 20.96 6.72 -11.74
CA ALA A 557 22.23 7.45 -11.83
C ALA A 557 23.44 6.50 -11.99
N ASN A 558 23.46 5.39 -11.27
CA ASN A 558 24.54 4.39 -11.36
C ASN A 558 24.55 3.70 -12.73
N LEU A 559 23.37 3.28 -13.23
CA LEU A 559 23.25 2.69 -14.55
C LEU A 559 23.60 3.69 -15.65
N LEU A 560 23.23 4.97 -15.50
CA LEU A 560 23.57 6.00 -16.47
C LEU A 560 25.09 6.17 -16.61
N LYS A 561 25.84 6.11 -15.50
CA LYS A 561 27.32 6.15 -15.54
C LYS A 561 27.89 4.97 -16.33
N SER A 562 27.36 3.76 -16.14
CA SER A 562 27.78 2.59 -16.93
C SER A 562 27.43 2.73 -18.41
N LEU A 563 26.28 3.33 -18.75
CA LEU A 563 25.90 3.54 -20.15
C LEU A 563 26.73 4.64 -20.82
N GLN A 564 27.22 5.63 -20.06
CA GLN A 564 28.06 6.71 -20.55
C GLN A 564 29.48 6.26 -20.96
N SER A 565 29.94 5.08 -20.52
CA SER A 565 31.24 4.55 -20.94
C SER A 565 31.20 3.85 -22.30
N VAL A 566 30.03 3.69 -22.92
CA VAL A 566 29.89 3.09 -24.25
C VAL A 566 30.33 4.09 -25.32
N SER A 567 31.26 3.68 -26.19
CA SER A 567 31.79 4.51 -27.26
C SER A 567 30.71 4.82 -28.31
N ILE A 568 30.68 6.07 -28.78
CA ILE A 568 29.79 6.50 -29.86
C ILE A 568 30.44 6.12 -31.18
N THR A 569 29.80 5.21 -31.94
CA THR A 569 30.35 4.66 -33.18
C THR A 569 29.62 5.13 -34.44
N PHE A 570 28.48 5.80 -34.30
CA PHE A 570 27.55 6.03 -35.42
C PHE A 570 27.54 7.44 -36.01
N HIS A 571 28.08 8.46 -35.32
CA HIS A 571 28.14 9.83 -35.84
C HIS A 571 29.09 10.74 -35.02
N SER A 572 29.53 11.85 -35.62
CA SER A 572 30.49 12.81 -35.01
C SER A 572 29.87 14.17 -34.64
N CYS A 573 28.54 14.25 -34.48
CA CYS A 573 27.90 15.53 -34.15
C CYS A 573 28.03 15.85 -32.65
N PRO A 574 28.68 16.95 -32.28
CA PRO A 574 28.88 17.30 -30.86
C PRO A 574 27.58 17.75 -30.15
N GLU A 575 26.57 18.20 -30.91
CA GLU A 575 25.29 18.68 -30.36
C GLU A 575 24.19 17.63 -30.30
N PHE A 576 24.48 16.38 -30.69
CA PHE A 576 23.47 15.34 -30.61
C PHE A 576 23.07 15.09 -29.15
N PRO A 577 21.77 14.91 -28.85
CA PRO A 577 21.26 14.90 -27.48
C PRO A 577 21.51 13.55 -26.79
N MET A 578 22.78 13.15 -26.64
CA MET A 578 23.22 11.88 -26.07
C MET A 578 22.68 11.66 -24.66
N ASP A 579 22.82 12.65 -23.78
CA ASP A 579 22.34 12.55 -22.40
C ASP A 579 20.81 12.32 -22.34
N TYR A 580 20.05 13.01 -23.18
CA TYR A 580 18.61 12.80 -23.29
C TYR A 580 18.27 11.40 -23.81
N MET A 581 19.00 10.92 -24.82
CA MET A 581 18.83 9.58 -25.38
C MET A 581 19.12 8.49 -24.34
N LEU A 582 20.26 8.57 -23.64
CA LEU A 582 20.65 7.60 -22.62
C LEU A 582 19.65 7.58 -21.46
N LYS A 583 19.19 8.76 -21.00
CA LYS A 583 18.14 8.86 -19.97
C LYS A 583 16.81 8.27 -20.44
N LEU A 584 16.44 8.47 -21.72
CA LEU A 584 15.23 7.91 -22.30
C LEU A 584 15.31 6.38 -22.43
N PHE A 585 16.42 5.87 -22.96
CA PHE A 585 16.74 4.45 -23.05
C PHE A 585 16.62 3.80 -21.67
N LEU A 586 17.34 4.34 -20.69
CA LEU A 586 17.38 3.82 -19.32
C LEU A 586 16.00 3.81 -18.66
N ARG A 587 15.23 4.90 -18.77
CA ARG A 587 13.87 4.98 -18.21
C ARG A 587 12.95 3.91 -18.82
N MET A 588 13.04 3.70 -20.13
CA MET A 588 12.24 2.69 -20.82
C MET A 588 12.66 1.27 -20.43
N ARG A 589 13.97 1.01 -20.33
CA ARG A 589 14.51 -0.30 -19.93
C ARG A 589 14.14 -0.67 -18.51
N ILE A 590 14.36 0.21 -17.54
CA ILE A 590 13.91 0.00 -16.14
C ILE A 590 12.39 -0.26 -16.10
N TYR A 591 11.60 0.54 -16.82
CA TYR A 591 10.15 0.35 -16.88
C TYR A 591 9.76 -1.02 -17.43
N TYR A 592 10.35 -1.47 -18.54
CA TYR A 592 10.02 -2.76 -19.15
C TYR A 592 10.48 -3.94 -18.29
N THR A 593 11.67 -3.89 -17.71
CA THR A 593 12.17 -4.92 -16.79
C THR A 593 11.21 -5.09 -15.61
N ILE A 594 10.85 -3.98 -14.95
CA ILE A 594 9.90 -4.01 -13.82
C ILE A 594 8.51 -4.46 -14.26
N LYS A 595 8.03 -4.02 -15.44
CA LYS A 595 6.73 -4.43 -15.97
C LYS A 595 6.67 -5.93 -16.27
N PHE A 596 7.74 -6.49 -16.83
CA PHE A 596 7.84 -7.91 -17.11
C PHE A 596 7.86 -8.73 -15.82
N GLU A 597 8.68 -8.34 -14.84
CA GLU A 597 8.71 -8.98 -13.52
C GLU A 597 7.34 -8.93 -12.84
N ASN A 598 6.66 -7.79 -12.88
CA ASN A 598 5.32 -7.67 -12.35
C ASN A 598 4.28 -8.57 -13.05
N ARG A 599 4.45 -8.88 -14.34
CA ARG A 599 3.60 -9.86 -15.03
C ARG A 599 3.87 -11.26 -14.49
N ARG A 600 5.14 -11.63 -14.26
CA ARG A 600 5.52 -12.92 -13.67
C ARG A 600 4.95 -13.09 -12.27
N LEU A 601 5.02 -12.04 -11.45
CA LEU A 601 4.42 -12.02 -10.11
C LEU A 601 2.90 -12.11 -10.13
N ALA A 602 2.26 -11.66 -11.21
CA ALA A 602 0.81 -11.74 -11.39
C ALA A 602 0.34 -13.09 -11.94
N THR A 603 1.19 -13.83 -12.68
CA THR A 603 0.88 -15.20 -13.12
C THR A 603 0.68 -16.09 -11.89
N PRO A 604 -0.50 -16.68 -11.71
CA PRO A 604 -0.72 -17.59 -10.59
C PRO A 604 0.22 -18.77 -10.77
N THR A 605 1.17 -18.95 -9.85
CA THR A 605 1.82 -20.25 -9.69
C THR A 605 0.70 -21.29 -9.61
N LYS A 606 0.81 -22.39 -10.36
CA LYS A 606 -0.12 -23.52 -10.34
C LYS A 606 -0.17 -24.10 -8.91
N LYS A 607 -0.93 -23.47 -8.03
CA LYS A 607 -1.47 -23.88 -6.71
C LYS A 607 -1.98 -22.62 -5.97
N GLY A 608 -3.21 -22.24 -6.32
CA GLY A 608 -4.20 -21.63 -5.42
C GLY A 608 -3.83 -20.42 -4.56
N ARG A 609 -4.32 -19.24 -4.95
CA ARG A 609 -5.28 -18.39 -4.19
C ARG A 609 -5.21 -16.95 -4.70
N LYS A 610 -6.32 -16.43 -5.23
CA LYS A 610 -6.53 -14.97 -5.30
C LYS A 610 -6.73 -14.46 -3.87
N SER A 611 -5.65 -14.09 -3.19
CA SER A 611 -5.73 -13.28 -1.96
C SER A 611 -6.21 -11.89 -2.37
N ARG A 612 -7.43 -11.50 -1.98
CA ARG A 612 -7.98 -10.16 -2.26
C ARG A 612 -7.73 -9.17 -1.12
N LYS A 613 -6.86 -9.49 -0.15
CA LYS A 613 -6.47 -8.62 0.97
C LYS A 613 -5.18 -7.84 0.70
N TYR A 614 -4.99 -7.38 -0.53
CA TYR A 614 -3.85 -6.54 -0.84
C TYR A 614 -4.19 -5.07 -0.60
N ILE A 615 -3.49 -4.43 0.32
CA ILE A 615 -3.48 -2.98 0.41
C ILE A 615 -2.63 -2.49 -0.76
N LYS A 616 -3.22 -1.68 -1.66
CA LYS A 616 -2.41 -0.83 -2.53
C LYS A 616 -1.78 0.23 -1.63
N VAL A 617 -0.51 0.06 -1.30
CA VAL A 617 0.30 1.11 -0.67
C VAL A 617 0.53 2.18 -1.73
N SER A 618 -0.47 3.02 -1.99
CA SER A 618 -0.32 4.19 -2.86
C SER A 618 -0.28 5.49 -2.09
N HIS A 619 -0.42 5.46 -0.75
CA HIS A 619 -0.52 6.62 0.13
C HIS A 619 -0.10 6.31 1.58
N LEU A 620 1.12 5.78 1.78
CA LEU A 620 1.83 6.09 3.03
C LEU A 620 2.63 7.37 2.81
#